data_AF-A0A292PL09-F1
#
_entry.id   AF-A0A292PL09-F1
#
_cell.length_a   1.000
_cell.length_b   1.000
_cell.length_c   1.000
_cell.angle_alpha   90.00
_cell.angle_beta   90.00
_cell.angle_gamma   90.00
#
_symmetry.space_group_name_H-M   'P 1'
#
loop_
_entity.id
_entity.type
_entity.pdbx_description
1 polymer ?
#
loop_
_entity_poly.entity_id
_entity_poly.type
_entity_poly.pdbx_seq_one_letter_code
_entity_poly.pdbx_strand_id
1 'polypeptide(L)'
;MAPPVPFREAMISPVGDMLIHLLTPTHTLYHKASASILITMSKVFSVMPCPTSLFSEAQRVNNLPYSSTEPFVLSLHDDNPVVLYILLKALHSHPPVPR
;
A
#
# COMPACT_ATOMS: atom_id res chain seq x y z
N MET A 1 11.53 -25.15 18.39
CA MET A 1 10.99 -24.73 17.08
C MET A 1 9.69 -23.98 17.36
N ALA A 2 9.70 -22.65 17.34
CA ALA A 2 8.49 -21.86 17.53
C ALA A 2 7.67 -21.91 16.22
N PRO A 3 6.33 -22.01 16.28
CA PRO A 3 5.50 -22.03 15.08
C PRO A 3 5.66 -20.70 14.32
N PRO A 4 5.62 -20.71 12.98
CA PRO A 4 5.62 -19.47 12.20
C PRO A 4 4.39 -18.66 12.60
N VAL A 5 4.62 -17.44 13.08
CA VAL A 5 3.56 -16.49 13.47
C VAL A 5 2.63 -16.32 12.27
N PRO A 6 1.30 -16.40 12.44
CA PRO A 6 0.37 -16.37 11.31
C PRO A 6 0.55 -15.07 10.55
N PHE A 7 0.68 -15.17 9.23
CA PHE A 7 0.71 -14.07 8.28
C PHE A 7 -0.51 -13.16 8.54
N ARG A 8 -0.32 -12.04 9.23
CA ARG A 8 -1.39 -11.07 9.51
C ARG A 8 -1.53 -10.15 8.31
N GLU A 9 -2.15 -10.66 7.25
CA GLU A 9 -2.63 -9.80 6.17
C GLU A 9 -3.87 -9.04 6.67
N ALA A 10 -3.76 -7.72 6.80
CA ALA A 10 -4.91 -6.90 7.20
C ALA A 10 -5.56 -6.30 5.95
N MET A 11 -6.81 -6.68 5.70
CA MET A 11 -7.60 -6.14 4.59
C MET A 11 -8.17 -4.78 4.98
N ILE A 12 -7.74 -3.71 4.29
CA ILE A 12 -8.23 -2.34 4.48
C ILE A 12 -9.42 -2.04 3.57
N SER A 13 -9.41 -2.60 2.35
CA SER A 13 -10.47 -2.45 1.35
C SER A 13 -10.90 -3.83 0.82
N PRO A 14 -12.20 -4.07 0.57
CA PRO A 14 -12.66 -5.27 -0.14
C PRO A 14 -12.23 -5.30 -1.61
N VAL A 15 -11.91 -4.13 -2.18
CA VAL A 15 -11.33 -3.95 -3.52
C VAL A 15 -9.88 -3.53 -3.32
N GLY A 16 -9.00 -4.51 -3.08
CA GLY A 16 -7.59 -4.28 -2.78
C GLY A 16 -6.70 -4.63 -3.97
N ASP A 17 -6.40 -3.64 -4.82
CA ASP A 17 -5.49 -3.74 -5.97
C ASP A 17 -4.06 -3.27 -5.66
N MET A 18 -3.83 -2.74 -4.46
CA MET A 18 -2.51 -2.35 -3.95
C MET A 18 -2.15 -3.16 -2.70
N LEU A 19 -0.93 -3.69 -2.69
CA LEU A 19 -0.34 -4.38 -1.56
C LEU A 19 0.72 -3.48 -0.91
N ILE A 20 0.59 -3.21 0.39
CA ILE A 20 1.54 -2.41 1.14
C ILE A 20 2.30 -3.33 2.08
N HIS A 21 3.61 -3.42 1.86
CA HIS A 21 4.57 -4.12 2.70
C HIS A 21 5.13 -3.13 3.72
N LEU A 22 4.92 -3.42 5.00
CA LEU A 22 5.39 -2.58 6.07
C LEU A 22 6.51 -3.31 6.81
N LEU A 23 7.72 -2.85 6.58
CA LEU A 23 8.94 -3.38 7.16
C LEU A 23 9.17 -2.72 8.52
N THR A 24 8.91 -3.47 9.59
CA THR A 24 9.27 -3.07 10.95
C THR A 24 10.62 -3.69 11.33
N PRO A 25 11.29 -3.22 12.40
CA PRO A 25 12.54 -3.83 12.86
C PRO A 25 12.45 -5.32 13.23
N THR A 26 11.25 -5.83 13.52
CA THR A 26 11.05 -7.19 14.04
C THR A 26 10.27 -8.12 13.11
N HIS A 27 9.45 -7.57 12.22
CA HIS A 27 8.60 -8.33 11.33
C HIS A 27 8.08 -7.48 10.17
N THR A 28 7.56 -8.15 9.13
CA THR A 28 6.87 -7.49 8.03
C THR A 28 5.36 -7.65 8.19
N LEU A 29 4.62 -6.56 8.00
CA LEU A 29 3.16 -6.56 7.94
C LEU A 29 2.69 -6.30 6.51
N TYR A 30 1.51 -6.83 6.18
CA TYR A 30 0.95 -6.75 4.84
C TYR A 30 -0.46 -6.14 4.90
N HIS A 31 -0.69 -5.11 4.09
CA HIS A 31 -1.98 -4.43 4.00
C HIS A 31 -2.47 -4.40 2.56
N LYS A 32 -3.69 -4.89 2.33
CA LYS A 32 -4.37 -4.74 1.05
C LYS A 32 -5.27 -3.52 1.09
N ALA A 33 -5.02 -2.58 0.19
CA ALA A 33 -5.70 -1.30 0.10
C ALA A 33 -6.10 -1.00 -1.35
N SER A 34 -7.02 -0.06 -1.55
CA SER A 34 -7.42 0.39 -2.87
C SER A 34 -6.46 1.48 -3.37
N ALA A 35 -5.76 1.22 -4.47
CA ALA A 35 -4.87 2.18 -5.12
C ALA A 35 -5.63 3.46 -5.49
N SER A 36 -6.83 3.33 -6.06
CA SER A 36 -7.64 4.46 -6.51
C SER A 36 -8.04 5.39 -5.36
N ILE A 37 -8.46 4.83 -4.22
CA ILE A 37 -8.76 5.63 -3.02
C ILE A 37 -7.50 6.31 -2.50
N LEU A 38 -6.38 5.58 -2.37
CA LEU A 38 -5.13 6.15 -1.87
C LEU A 38 -4.63 7.29 -2.76
N ILE A 39 -4.63 7.10 -4.09
CA ILE A 39 -4.26 8.11 -5.08
C ILE A 39 -5.18 9.33 -5.00
N THR A 40 -6.49 9.12 -4.84
CA THR A 40 -7.47 10.24 -4.78
C THR A 40 -7.34 11.02 -3.47
N MET A 41 -7.12 10.33 -2.35
CA MET A 41 -7.12 10.94 -1.02
C MET A 41 -5.75 11.51 -0.60
N SER A 42 -4.65 11.11 -1.26
CA SER A 42 -3.29 11.52 -0.88
C SER A 42 -2.44 11.88 -2.09
N LYS A 43 -1.94 13.12 -2.10
CA LYS A 43 -0.97 13.58 -3.09
C LYS A 43 0.33 12.77 -3.07
N VAL A 44 0.70 12.21 -1.91
CA VAL A 44 1.90 11.37 -1.80
C VAL A 44 1.68 10.06 -2.54
N PHE A 45 0.54 9.40 -2.32
CA PHE A 45 0.20 8.16 -3.03
C PHE A 45 -0.06 8.41 -4.52
N SER A 46 -0.53 9.60 -4.92
CA SER A 46 -0.73 9.92 -6.35
C SER A 46 0.58 10.09 -7.13
N VAL A 47 1.65 10.59 -6.49
CA VAL A 47 2.94 10.78 -7.16
C VAL A 47 3.84 9.54 -7.09
N MET A 48 3.60 8.63 -6.14
CA MET A 48 4.36 7.38 -6.01
C MET A 48 4.42 6.55 -7.30
N PRO A 49 3.32 6.25 -8.01
CA PRO A 49 3.35 5.45 -9.24
C PRO A 49 3.81 6.24 -10.49
N CYS A 50 4.19 7.52 -10.35
CA CYS A 50 4.58 8.36 -11.48
C CYS A 50 5.81 7.77 -12.23
N PRO A 51 5.86 7.84 -13.57
CA PRO A 51 7.03 7.40 -14.35
C PRO A 51 8.35 8.09 -13.97
N THR A 52 8.25 9.31 -13.43
CA THR A 52 9.42 10.08 -12.96
C THR A 52 9.68 9.91 -11.46
N SER A 53 8.97 9.00 -10.81
CA SER A 53 9.11 8.70 -9.39
C SER A 53 10.46 8.05 -9.11
N LEU A 54 11.10 8.45 -8.01
CA LEU A 54 12.35 7.83 -7.54
C LEU A 54 12.12 6.50 -6.81
N PHE A 55 10.85 6.11 -6.59
CA PHE A 55 10.51 4.84 -5.96
C PHE A 55 10.78 3.69 -6.94
N SER A 56 11.59 2.72 -6.52
CA SER A 56 11.95 1.53 -7.31
C SER A 56 10.73 0.72 -7.76
N GLU A 57 9.67 0.77 -6.96
CA GLU A 57 8.38 0.14 -7.16
C GLU A 57 7.61 0.78 -8.32
N ALA A 58 7.70 2.11 -8.44
CA ALA A 58 7.12 2.85 -9.55
C ALA A 58 7.80 2.50 -10.87
N GLN A 59 9.13 2.40 -10.88
CA GLN A 59 9.88 2.00 -12.06
C GLN A 59 9.52 0.58 -12.50
N ARG A 60 9.34 -0.35 -11.55
CA ARG A 60 8.89 -1.72 -11.84
C ARG A 60 7.52 -1.76 -12.49
N VAL A 61 6.56 -1.00 -11.96
CA VAL A 61 5.19 -0.95 -12.50
C VAL A 61 5.12 -0.28 -13.85
N ASN A 62 5.90 0.79 -14.07
CA ASN A 62 5.98 1.44 -15.38
C ASN A 62 6.67 0.57 -16.45
N ASN A 63 7.51 -0.38 -16.04
CA ASN A 63 8.18 -1.33 -16.93
C ASN A 63 7.42 -2.65 -17.12
N LEU A 64 6.34 -2.88 -16.35
CA LEU A 64 5.49 -4.05 -16.51
C LEU A 64 4.53 -3.81 -17.70
N PRO A 65 4.31 -4.82 -18.56
CA PRO A 65 3.29 -4.72 -19.60
C PRO A 65 1.92 -4.46 -18.95
N TYR A 66 1.09 -3.62 -19.57
CA TYR A 66 -0.25 -3.23 -19.12
C TYR A 66 -1.19 -4.41 -18.77
N SER A 67 -0.84 -5.64 -19.14
CA SER A 67 -1.57 -6.87 -18.84
C SER A 67 -1.14 -7.59 -17.55
N SER A 68 -0.24 -7.02 -16.74
CA SER A 68 0.16 -7.66 -15.48
C SER A 68 -0.96 -7.59 -14.44
N THR A 69 -1.41 -8.75 -13.98
CA THR A 69 -2.36 -8.90 -12.86
C THR A 69 -1.69 -8.78 -11.49
N GLU A 70 -0.39 -8.46 -11.45
CA GLU A 70 0.33 -8.32 -10.18
C GLU A 70 -0.06 -7.01 -9.46
N PRO A 71 -0.39 -7.07 -8.16
CA PRO A 71 -0.75 -5.88 -7.40
C PRO A 71 0.47 -4.95 -7.27
N PHE A 72 0.22 -3.64 -7.25
CA PHE A 72 1.28 -2.67 -6.94
C PHE A 72 1.78 -2.91 -5.51
N VAL A 73 3.05 -3.30 -5.36
CA VAL A 73 3.66 -3.53 -4.04
C VAL A 73 4.41 -2.27 -3.61
N LEU A 74 4.02 -1.68 -2.48
CA LEU A 74 4.74 -0.55 -1.87
C LEU A 74 5.45 -1.01 -0.60
N SER A 75 6.78 -0.88 -0.53
CA SER A 75 7.52 -1.20 0.70
C SER A 75 7.80 0.07 1.50
N LEU A 76 7.31 0.12 2.73
CA LEU A 76 7.51 1.23 3.66
C LEU A 76 8.27 0.74 4.89
N HIS A 77 9.27 1.51 5.31
CA HIS A 77 9.88 1.34 6.62
C HIS A 77 9.16 2.25 7.60
N ASP A 78 8.65 1.68 8.68
CA ASP A 78 7.99 2.45 9.74
C ASP A 78 8.28 1.79 11.09
N ASP A 79 8.68 2.62 12.06
CA ASP A 79 8.92 2.19 13.43
C ASP A 79 7.61 2.03 14.20
N ASN A 80 6.51 2.61 13.72
CA ASN A 80 5.19 2.49 14.32
C ASN A 80 4.12 2.03 13.31
N PRO A 81 4.00 0.72 13.11
CA PRO A 81 3.10 0.18 12.08
C PRO A 81 1.60 0.46 12.33
N VAL A 82 1.24 0.77 13.58
CA VAL A 82 -0.14 1.08 13.95
C VAL A 82 -0.59 2.41 13.35
N VAL A 83 0.31 3.39 13.29
CA VAL A 83 0.00 4.73 12.74
C VAL A 83 -0.35 4.63 11.26
N LEU A 84 0.46 3.90 10.49
CA LEU A 84 0.19 3.67 9.07
C LEU A 84 -1.14 2.92 8.87
N TYR A 85 -1.41 1.89 9.67
CA TYR A 85 -2.68 1.16 9.60
C TYR A 85 -3.90 2.08 9.83
N ILE A 86 -3.83 2.95 10.86
CA ILE A 86 -4.88 3.93 11.15
C ILE A 86 -5.04 4.91 9.99
N LEU A 87 -3.94 5.44 9.45
CA LEU A 87 -3.95 6.34 8.31
C LEU A 87 -4.62 5.69 7.09
N LEU A 88 -4.23 4.46 6.74
CA LEU A 88 -4.81 3.73 5.62
C LEU A 88 -6.31 3.53 5.81
N LYS A 89 -6.75 3.14 7.02
CA LYS A 89 -8.18 3.05 7.33
C LYS A 89 -8.92 4.39 7.22
N ALA A 90 -8.31 5.47 7.71
CA ALA A 90 -8.92 6.80 7.65
C ALA A 90 -9.13 7.25 6.20
N LEU A 91 -8.13 7.04 5.33
CA LEU A 91 -8.23 7.37 3.89
C LEU A 91 -9.35 6.59 3.20
N HIS A 92 -9.65 5.36 3.63
CA HIS A 92 -10.72 4.53 3.07
C HIS A 92 -12.10 4.76 3.70
N SER A 93 -12.15 5.37 4.88
CA SER A 93 -13.39 5.64 5.60
C SER A 93 -13.97 7.03 5.27
N HIS A 94 -13.16 7.93 4.72
CA HIS A 94 -13.63 9.24 4.27
C HIS A 94 -14.26 9.14 2.87
N PRO A 95 -15.55 9.51 2.71
CA PRO A 95 -16.11 9.66 1.38
C PRO A 95 -15.41 10.82 0.66
N PRO A 96 -15.14 10.72 -0.66
CA PRO A 96 -14.62 11.83 -1.42
C PRO A 96 -15.59 13.01 -1.30
N VAL A 97 -15.14 14.10 -0.69
CA VAL A 97 -15.93 15.35 -0.68
C VAL A 97 -16.00 15.83 -2.13
N PRO A 98 -17.20 15.97 -2.73
CA PRO A 98 -17.32 16.49 -4.09
C PRO A 98 -16.73 17.90 -4.13
N ARG A 99 -15.83 18.16 -5.08
CA ARG A 99 -15.42 19.51 -5.44
C ARG A 99 -16.32 20.05 -6.52
#